data_AF-A0A0D8JB21-F1
#
_entry.id   AF-A0A0D8JB21-F1
#
_cell.length_a   1.000
_cell.length_b   1.000
_cell.length_c   1.000
_cell.angle_alpha   90.00
_cell.angle_beta   90.00
_cell.angle_gamma   90.00
#
_symmetry.space_group_name_H-M   'P 1'
#
loop_
_entity.id
_entity.type
_entity.pdbx_description
1 polymer ?
#
loop_
_entity_poly.entity_id
_entity_poly.type
_entity_poly.pdbx_seq_one_letter_code
_entity_poly.pdbx_strand_id
1 'polypeptide(L)'
;MEKHYYLVATPESLIVSHLDPFEFGNYMAVGTKKNLRSQSVFFEIDPDKTELPENYVNKKLIPYENGEPKRSVYLSIYRVFETVPLEALLKLYLVTDDGKVLEINDAEYQPPEKKDIHLYQQYNPFSTMVASKLSPPEFIKFLTDTTKPVSVPKLFFVELQLNDLANDPLLPIKNLPYRNPAHLRECLIKLHQSDERLTKTVLRVRQSELPYRTIEDGFFIGENEHYKFYPFPAQHELESTYFSWWRSALEQHF
;
A
#
# COMPACT_ATOMS: atom_id res chain seq x y z
N MET A 1 7.53 -8.92 27.18
CA MET A 1 7.36 -7.94 26.09
C MET A 1 6.21 -8.42 25.25
N GLU A 2 5.37 -7.50 24.79
CA GLU A 2 4.25 -7.81 23.91
C GLU A 2 4.74 -8.24 22.54
N LYS A 3 3.98 -9.10 21.85
CA LYS A 3 4.30 -9.57 20.50
C LYS A 3 3.41 -8.85 19.51
N HIS A 4 4.01 -8.19 18.52
CA HIS A 4 3.29 -7.58 17.41
C HIS A 4 3.65 -8.29 16.11
N TYR A 5 2.65 -8.46 15.24
CA TYR A 5 2.79 -9.13 13.96
C TYR A 5 2.50 -8.14 12.84
N TYR A 6 3.35 -8.14 11.82
CA TYR A 6 3.32 -7.17 10.74
C TYR A 6 3.38 -7.84 9.38
N LEU A 7 2.49 -7.44 8.48
CA LEU A 7 2.54 -7.76 7.06
C LEU A 7 3.12 -6.55 6.31
N VAL A 8 4.39 -6.64 5.93
CA VAL A 8 5.10 -5.58 5.21
C VAL A 8 4.91 -5.75 3.71
N ALA A 9 4.67 -4.65 3.00
CA ALA A 9 4.34 -4.66 1.58
C ALA A 9 5.56 -4.64 0.65
N THR A 10 6.68 -4.03 1.06
CA THR A 10 7.88 -3.94 0.22
C THR A 10 9.15 -3.95 1.08
N PRO A 11 10.00 -5.00 0.99
CA PRO A 11 9.68 -6.29 0.38
C PRO A 11 8.54 -6.99 1.14
N GLU A 12 7.77 -7.82 0.43
CA GLU A 12 6.69 -8.60 1.03
C GLU A 12 7.23 -9.50 2.16
N SER A 13 6.67 -9.38 3.36
CA SER A 13 7.06 -10.26 4.48
C SER A 13 6.05 -10.28 5.63
N LEU A 14 6.01 -11.41 6.35
CA LEU A 14 5.39 -11.54 7.66
C LEU A 14 6.48 -11.46 8.73
N ILE A 15 6.38 -10.52 9.65
CA ILE A 15 7.40 -10.26 10.66
C ILE A 15 6.73 -10.24 12.04
N VAL A 16 7.37 -10.83 13.03
CA VAL A 16 7.04 -10.64 14.44
C VAL A 16 8.09 -9.77 15.13
N SER A 17 7.65 -8.89 16.03
CA SER A 17 8.50 -7.94 16.76
C SER A 17 8.04 -7.74 18.20
N HIS A 18 8.96 -7.27 19.04
CA HIS A 18 8.63 -6.66 20.35
C HIS A 18 8.43 -5.15 20.27
N LEU A 19 8.64 -4.53 19.10
CA LEU A 19 8.40 -3.10 18.88
C LEU A 19 6.92 -2.87 18.55
N ASP A 20 6.35 -1.82 19.12
CA ASP A 20 5.02 -1.33 18.75
C ASP A 20 5.03 -0.81 17.29
N PRO A 21 3.87 -0.53 16.68
CA PRO A 21 3.81 -0.16 15.27
C PRO A 21 4.62 1.10 14.91
N PHE A 22 4.69 2.09 15.80
CA PHE A 22 5.43 3.33 15.55
C PHE A 22 6.94 3.12 15.63
N GLU A 23 7.40 2.37 16.64
CA GLU A 23 8.81 1.99 16.78
C GLU A 23 9.26 1.04 15.66
N PHE A 24 8.40 0.09 15.29
CA PHE A 24 8.65 -0.85 14.21
C PHE A 24 8.75 -0.13 12.87
N GLY A 25 7.80 0.75 12.55
CA GLY A 25 7.83 1.55 11.34
C GLY A 25 9.11 2.39 11.24
N ASN A 26 9.46 3.10 12.31
CA ASN A 26 10.72 3.85 12.37
C ASN A 26 11.93 2.94 12.11
N TYR A 27 12.00 1.80 12.79
CA TYR A 27 13.08 0.83 12.61
C TYR A 27 13.17 0.30 11.17
N MET A 28 12.03 0.01 10.52
CA MET A 28 12.01 -0.47 9.14
C MET A 28 12.54 0.57 8.14
N ALA A 29 12.31 1.86 8.41
CA ALA A 29 12.76 2.93 7.54
C ALA A 29 14.26 3.27 7.71
N VAL A 30 14.73 3.41 8.96
CA VAL A 30 16.08 3.94 9.22
C VAL A 30 17.08 2.91 9.75
N GLY A 31 16.59 1.77 10.23
CA GLY A 31 17.40 0.74 10.88
C GLY A 31 18.02 1.21 12.19
N THR A 32 18.68 0.29 12.92
CA THR A 32 19.23 0.59 14.26
C THR A 32 20.25 1.72 14.25
N LYS A 33 21.08 1.81 13.20
CA LYS A 33 22.14 2.83 13.07
C LYS A 33 21.70 4.09 12.33
N LYS A 34 20.44 4.19 11.89
CA LYS A 34 19.91 5.30 11.09
C LYS A 34 20.67 5.57 9.78
N ASN A 35 21.24 4.51 9.21
CA ASN A 35 22.00 4.55 7.95
C ASN A 35 21.18 4.03 6.76
N LEU A 36 20.01 3.46 7.01
CA LEU A 36 19.03 3.13 5.97
C LEU A 36 18.13 4.35 5.77
N ARG A 37 17.63 4.52 4.55
CA ARG A 37 16.53 5.43 4.23
C ARG A 37 15.62 4.71 3.25
N SER A 38 14.45 4.29 3.71
CA SER A 38 13.45 3.70 2.84
C SER A 38 12.05 3.84 3.41
N GLN A 39 11.08 4.14 2.54
CA GLN A 39 9.68 4.06 2.89
C GLN A 39 9.27 2.62 3.24
N SER A 40 8.28 2.51 4.12
CA SER A 40 7.64 1.23 4.44
C SER A 40 6.12 1.39 4.45
N VAL A 41 5.43 0.34 4.02
CA VAL A 41 3.98 0.23 4.08
C VAL A 41 3.69 -1.14 4.67
N PHE A 42 2.96 -1.19 5.78
CA PHE A 42 2.69 -2.46 6.46
C PHE A 42 1.37 -2.45 7.23
N PHE A 43 0.79 -3.63 7.42
CA PHE A 43 -0.37 -3.83 8.28
C PHE A 43 0.07 -4.37 9.64
N GLU A 44 -0.59 -3.93 10.70
CA GLU A 44 -0.64 -4.73 11.93
C GLU A 44 -1.61 -5.90 11.75
N ILE A 45 -1.25 -7.06 12.30
CA ILE A 45 -1.97 -8.32 12.12
C ILE A 45 -2.50 -8.83 13.45
N ASP A 46 -3.77 -9.21 13.45
CA ASP A 46 -4.38 -9.99 14.54
C ASP A 46 -3.87 -11.45 14.47
N PRO A 47 -3.08 -11.90 15.45
CA PRO A 47 -2.53 -13.25 15.45
C PRO A 47 -3.59 -14.35 15.61
N ASP A 48 -4.76 -14.05 16.17
CA ASP A 48 -5.83 -15.04 16.37
C ASP A 48 -6.62 -15.32 15.07
N LYS A 49 -6.38 -14.52 14.04
CA LYS A 49 -7.07 -14.57 12.74
C LYS A 49 -6.21 -15.10 11.60
N THR A 50 -4.97 -15.53 11.89
CA THR A 50 -4.06 -16.05 10.88
C THR A 50 -3.24 -17.23 11.43
N GLU A 51 -2.80 -18.11 10.54
CA GLU A 51 -1.88 -19.19 10.94
C GLU A 51 -0.47 -18.65 11.15
N LEU A 52 0.13 -18.96 12.30
CA LEU A 52 1.48 -18.52 12.68
C LEU A 52 2.34 -19.71 13.13
N PRO A 53 3.65 -19.71 12.80
CA PRO A 53 4.57 -20.76 13.24
C PRO A 53 4.99 -20.54 14.71
N GLU A 54 4.07 -20.73 15.65
CA GLU A 54 4.24 -20.42 17.09
C GLU A 54 5.51 -20.99 17.72
N ASN A 55 5.85 -22.25 17.40
CA ASN A 55 7.09 -22.87 17.88
C ASN A 55 8.35 -22.12 17.43
N TYR A 56 8.34 -21.58 16.20
CA TYR A 56 9.45 -20.78 15.68
C TYR A 56 9.47 -19.39 16.33
N VAL A 57 8.31 -18.75 16.50
CA VAL A 57 8.17 -17.45 17.19
C VAL A 57 8.74 -17.55 18.61
N ASN A 58 8.27 -18.50 19.41
CA ASN A 58 8.71 -18.69 20.80
C ASN A 58 10.21 -18.98 20.91
N LYS A 59 10.80 -19.60 19.90
CA LYS A 59 12.25 -19.88 19.84
C LYS A 59 13.10 -18.67 19.43
N LYS A 60 12.56 -17.77 18.61
CA LYS A 60 13.34 -16.72 17.92
C LYS A 60 13.08 -15.31 18.42
N LEU A 61 11.88 -15.03 18.89
CA LEU A 61 11.50 -13.74 19.45
C LEU A 61 11.93 -13.67 20.92
N ILE A 62 13.25 -13.67 21.13
CA ILE A 62 13.89 -13.54 22.44
C ILE A 62 14.57 -12.17 22.49
N PRO A 63 14.39 -11.39 23.57
CA PRO A 63 15.12 -10.13 23.76
C PRO A 63 16.64 -10.34 23.62
N TYR A 64 17.36 -9.28 23.25
CA TYR A 64 18.81 -9.35 23.21
C TYR A 64 19.40 -9.54 24.63
N GLU A 65 20.65 -9.99 24.73
CA GLU A 65 21.32 -10.27 26.02
C GLU A 65 21.36 -9.04 26.95
N ASN A 66 21.37 -7.84 26.38
CA ASN A 66 21.32 -6.58 27.11
C ASN A 66 19.90 -6.15 27.53
N GLY A 67 18.89 -6.98 27.31
CA GLY A 67 17.48 -6.72 27.63
C GLY A 67 16.73 -5.92 26.57
N GLU A 68 17.37 -5.50 25.47
CA GLU A 68 16.68 -4.75 24.40
C GLU A 68 15.61 -5.61 23.70
N PRO A 69 14.52 -4.99 23.23
CA PRO A 69 13.48 -5.68 22.46
C PRO A 69 14.05 -6.30 21.19
N LYS A 70 13.53 -7.47 20.82
CA LYS A 70 13.81 -8.10 19.54
C LYS A 70 13.06 -7.34 18.46
N ARG A 71 13.80 -6.66 17.58
CA ARG A 71 13.22 -5.68 16.63
C ARG A 71 12.49 -6.30 15.44
N SER A 72 12.88 -7.51 15.03
CA SER A 72 12.24 -8.23 13.92
C SER A 72 12.68 -9.70 13.88
N VAL A 73 11.73 -10.57 13.56
CA VAL A 73 11.94 -11.97 13.17
C VAL A 73 11.03 -12.25 11.99
N TYR A 74 11.62 -12.59 10.84
CA TYR A 74 10.86 -12.94 9.63
C TYR A 74 10.26 -14.34 9.78
N LEU A 75 8.96 -14.44 9.54
CA LEU A 75 8.17 -15.68 9.58
C LEU A 75 7.87 -16.20 8.18
N SER A 76 7.66 -15.30 7.21
CA SER A 76 7.51 -15.61 5.80
C SER A 76 7.93 -14.42 4.94
N ILE A 77 8.31 -14.68 3.68
CA ILE A 77 8.76 -13.67 2.70
C ILE A 77 8.15 -13.89 1.31
N TYR A 78 7.17 -14.77 1.18
CA TYR A 78 6.63 -15.17 -0.12
C TYR A 78 5.14 -15.42 -0.06
N ARG A 79 4.38 -14.72 -0.92
CA ARG A 79 2.91 -14.85 -1.06
C ARG A 79 2.17 -14.67 0.29
N VAL A 80 2.73 -13.86 1.17
CA VAL A 80 2.21 -13.58 2.50
C VAL A 80 0.85 -12.88 2.40
N PHE A 81 0.70 -11.91 1.50
CA PHE A 81 -0.61 -11.28 1.25
C PHE A 81 -1.64 -12.32 0.88
N GLU A 82 -1.28 -13.30 0.05
CA GLU A 82 -2.22 -14.32 -0.39
C GLU A 82 -2.66 -15.24 0.75
N THR A 83 -1.80 -15.52 1.72
CA THR A 83 -2.10 -16.41 2.85
C THR A 83 -2.76 -15.74 4.05
N VAL A 84 -2.55 -14.44 4.27
CA VAL A 84 -3.12 -13.73 5.42
C VAL A 84 -4.59 -13.37 5.16
N PRO A 85 -5.55 -13.81 5.98
CA PRO A 85 -6.96 -13.48 5.80
C PRO A 85 -7.24 -11.97 5.92
N LEU A 86 -8.23 -11.46 5.20
CA LEU A 86 -8.59 -10.03 5.27
C LEU A 86 -8.97 -9.61 6.69
N GLU A 87 -9.69 -10.45 7.42
CA GLU A 87 -10.10 -10.22 8.82
C GLU A 87 -8.94 -10.15 9.82
N ALA A 88 -7.75 -10.67 9.46
CA ALA A 88 -6.55 -10.53 10.27
C ALA A 88 -5.89 -9.16 10.12
N LEU A 89 -6.25 -8.39 9.09
CA LEU A 89 -5.68 -7.08 8.84
C LEU A 89 -6.32 -6.04 9.77
N LEU A 90 -5.52 -5.49 10.67
CA LEU A 90 -5.88 -4.39 11.54
C LEU A 90 -5.60 -3.07 10.82
N LYS A 91 -4.80 -2.19 11.42
CA LYS A 91 -4.48 -0.87 10.88
C LYS A 91 -3.36 -0.94 9.83
N LEU A 92 -3.38 0.00 8.89
CA LEU A 92 -2.33 0.22 7.91
C LEU A 92 -1.39 1.34 8.39
N TYR A 93 -0.09 1.15 8.18
CA TYR A 93 0.93 2.13 8.55
C TYR A 93 1.73 2.55 7.32
N LEU A 94 1.86 3.87 7.13
CA LEU A 94 2.67 4.49 6.09
C LEU A 94 3.89 5.15 6.73
N VAL A 95 5.08 4.78 6.27
CA VAL A 95 6.34 5.24 6.84
C VAL A 95 7.14 5.99 5.80
N THR A 96 7.53 7.23 6.14
CA THR A 96 8.46 8.02 5.34
C THR A 96 9.88 7.45 5.42
N ASP A 97 10.73 7.80 4.47
CA ASP A 97 12.12 7.31 4.38
C ASP A 97 13.01 7.72 5.57
N ASP A 98 12.65 8.77 6.32
CA ASP A 98 13.27 9.19 7.58
C ASP A 98 12.60 8.61 8.85
N GLY A 99 11.57 7.76 8.68
CA GLY A 99 10.95 6.99 9.75
C GLY A 99 9.82 7.67 10.51
N LYS A 100 9.12 8.65 9.92
CA LYS A 100 7.84 9.12 10.46
C LYS A 100 6.75 8.13 10.08
N VAL A 101 5.91 7.77 11.04
CA VAL A 101 4.85 6.77 10.87
C VAL A 101 3.49 7.45 10.93
N LEU A 102 2.62 7.14 9.97
CA LEU A 102 1.21 7.51 9.92
C LEU A 102 0.38 6.24 10.07
N GLU A 103 -0.55 6.25 11.01
CA GLU A 103 -1.52 5.18 11.25
C GLU A 103 -2.83 5.47 10.51
N ILE A 104 -3.39 4.46 9.84
CA ILE A 104 -4.64 4.53 9.10
C ILE A 104 -5.55 3.38 9.52
N ASN A 105 -6.75 3.72 10.01
CA ASN A 105 -7.80 2.74 10.32
C ASN A 105 -8.55 2.34 9.06
N ASP A 106 -9.16 1.16 9.04
CA ASP A 106 -10.07 0.81 7.96
C ASP A 106 -11.39 1.59 8.06
N ALA A 107 -12.04 1.78 6.92
CA ALA A 107 -13.32 2.47 6.83
C ALA A 107 -14.16 1.89 5.68
N GLU A 108 -15.45 2.23 5.67
CA GLU A 108 -16.31 1.96 4.53
C GLU A 108 -15.94 2.85 3.34
N TYR A 109 -15.80 2.26 2.16
CA TYR A 109 -15.53 3.01 0.93
C TYR A 109 -16.81 3.67 0.41
N GLN A 110 -16.73 4.96 0.12
CA GLN A 110 -17.79 5.74 -0.50
C GLN A 110 -17.34 6.17 -1.90
N PRO A 111 -17.91 5.61 -2.98
CA PRO A 111 -17.46 5.92 -4.33
C PRO A 111 -17.75 7.39 -4.69
N PRO A 112 -16.87 8.06 -5.45
CA PRO A 112 -17.11 9.42 -5.92
C PRO A 112 -18.29 9.45 -6.91
N GLU A 113 -19.01 10.59 -6.98
CA GLU A 113 -20.19 10.73 -7.85
C GLU A 113 -19.88 10.54 -9.35
N LYS A 114 -18.68 10.93 -9.80
CA LYS A 114 -18.28 10.78 -11.20
C LYS A 114 -16.75 10.75 -11.37
N LYS A 115 -16.25 9.66 -11.94
CA LYS A 115 -14.86 9.51 -12.36
C LYS A 115 -14.78 8.51 -13.51
N ASP A 116 -14.23 8.95 -14.65
CA ASP A 116 -14.21 8.10 -15.85
C ASP A 116 -13.03 7.11 -15.83
N ILE A 117 -11.88 7.53 -15.29
CA ILE A 117 -10.68 6.70 -15.16
C ILE A 117 -10.01 6.90 -13.79
N HIS A 118 -9.62 5.77 -13.20
CA HIS A 118 -8.79 5.64 -12.01
C HIS A 118 -7.35 5.28 -12.37
N LEU A 119 -6.40 5.60 -11.50
CA LEU A 119 -5.01 5.17 -11.61
C LEU A 119 -4.60 4.40 -10.36
N TYR A 120 -4.24 3.13 -10.53
CA TYR A 120 -3.88 2.24 -9.43
C TYR A 120 -2.41 1.88 -9.47
N GLN A 121 -1.72 2.04 -8.34
CA GLN A 121 -0.41 1.47 -8.11
C GLN A 121 -0.56 0.22 -7.25
N GLN A 122 -0.29 -0.94 -7.84
CA GLN A 122 -0.34 -2.22 -7.12
C GLN A 122 0.91 -2.39 -6.24
N TYR A 123 0.73 -3.12 -5.14
CA TYR A 123 1.77 -3.61 -4.24
C TYR A 123 1.83 -5.15 -4.25
N ASN A 124 0.67 -5.83 -4.28
CA ASN A 124 0.55 -7.28 -4.42
C ASN A 124 -0.39 -7.66 -5.58
N PRO A 125 -0.05 -8.64 -6.42
CA PRO A 125 1.21 -9.43 -6.42
C PRO A 125 2.38 -8.77 -7.17
N PHE A 126 2.12 -7.67 -7.89
CA PHE A 126 3.15 -7.00 -8.68
C PHE A 126 3.10 -5.49 -8.45
N SER A 127 4.22 -4.80 -8.61
CA SER A 127 4.29 -3.34 -8.48
C SER A 127 3.86 -2.58 -9.75
N THR A 128 2.85 -3.10 -10.46
CA THR A 128 2.36 -2.55 -11.74
C THR A 128 1.48 -1.32 -11.49
N MET A 129 1.59 -0.31 -12.36
CA MET A 129 0.64 0.81 -12.41
C MET A 129 -0.35 0.63 -13.55
N VAL A 130 -1.64 0.76 -13.25
CA VAL A 130 -2.75 0.47 -14.17
C VAL A 130 -3.74 1.62 -14.17
N ALA A 131 -4.09 2.13 -15.35
CA ALA A 131 -5.25 2.98 -15.54
C ALA A 131 -6.50 2.09 -15.75
N SER A 132 -7.63 2.42 -15.13
CA SER A 132 -8.83 1.58 -15.18
C SER A 132 -10.12 2.39 -15.17
N LYS A 133 -11.13 1.91 -15.90
CA LYS A 133 -12.53 2.39 -15.82
C LYS A 133 -13.31 1.78 -14.64
N LEU A 134 -12.72 0.80 -13.96
CA LEU A 134 -13.33 0.10 -12.84
C LEU A 134 -13.02 0.86 -11.56
N SER A 135 -14.04 1.10 -10.74
CA SER A 135 -13.86 1.58 -9.37
C SER A 135 -13.04 0.59 -8.54
N PRO A 136 -12.52 0.97 -7.35
CA PRO A 136 -11.67 0.08 -6.56
C PRO A 136 -12.33 -1.28 -6.24
N PRO A 137 -13.62 -1.36 -5.80
CA PRO A 137 -14.28 -2.64 -5.57
C PRO A 137 -14.45 -3.47 -6.85
N GLU A 138 -14.79 -2.83 -7.97
CA GLU A 138 -14.92 -3.50 -9.26
C GLU A 138 -13.58 -4.02 -9.79
N PHE A 139 -12.50 -3.27 -9.57
CA PHE A 139 -11.15 -3.65 -9.96
C PHE A 139 -10.64 -4.85 -9.17
N ILE A 140 -10.92 -4.91 -7.86
CA ILE A 140 -10.68 -6.08 -7.01
C ILE A 140 -11.44 -7.28 -7.60
N LYS A 141 -12.77 -7.19 -7.68
CA LYS A 141 -13.62 -8.27 -8.21
C LYS A 141 -13.17 -8.76 -9.57
N PHE A 142 -12.77 -7.83 -10.46
CA PHE A 142 -12.31 -8.16 -11.81
C PHE A 142 -10.99 -8.96 -11.82
N LEU A 143 -9.99 -8.53 -11.04
CA LEU A 143 -8.67 -9.18 -11.02
C LEU A 143 -8.60 -10.40 -10.10
N THR A 144 -9.51 -10.53 -9.15
CA THR A 144 -9.55 -11.68 -8.24
C THR A 144 -10.55 -12.76 -8.64
N ASP A 145 -11.20 -12.60 -9.79
CA ASP A 145 -12.07 -13.62 -10.36
C ASP A 145 -11.23 -14.81 -10.88
N THR A 146 -11.02 -15.79 -10.01
CA THR A 146 -10.21 -16.99 -10.28
C THR A 146 -10.79 -17.93 -11.32
N THR A 147 -12.02 -17.68 -11.80
CA THR A 147 -12.59 -18.40 -12.94
C THR A 147 -11.99 -17.95 -14.27
N LYS A 148 -11.38 -16.75 -14.29
CA LYS A 148 -10.68 -16.19 -15.45
C LYS A 148 -9.21 -16.63 -15.49
N PRO A 149 -8.62 -16.78 -16.68
CA PRO A 149 -7.23 -17.21 -16.85
C PRO A 149 -6.20 -16.19 -16.36
N VAL A 150 -6.57 -14.90 -16.28
CA VAL A 150 -5.71 -13.83 -15.77
C VAL A 150 -6.35 -13.32 -14.48
N SER A 151 -5.89 -13.86 -13.36
CA SER A 151 -6.42 -13.56 -12.04
C SER A 151 -5.35 -13.73 -10.96
N VAL A 152 -5.61 -13.15 -9.79
CA VAL A 152 -4.76 -13.23 -8.59
C VAL A 152 -5.66 -13.52 -7.38
N PRO A 153 -5.22 -14.27 -6.36
CA PRO A 153 -6.12 -14.60 -5.26
C PRO A 153 -6.43 -13.39 -4.37
N LYS A 154 -5.46 -12.49 -4.19
CA LYS A 154 -5.61 -11.25 -3.42
C LYS A 154 -4.91 -10.09 -4.09
N LEU A 155 -5.51 -8.92 -4.04
CA LEU A 155 -4.98 -7.69 -4.63
C LEU A 155 -4.74 -6.66 -3.52
N PHE A 156 -3.56 -6.04 -3.49
CA PHE A 156 -3.28 -4.88 -2.64
C PHE A 156 -2.76 -3.74 -3.50
N PHE A 157 -3.40 -2.58 -3.44
CA PHE A 157 -3.08 -1.41 -4.26
C PHE A 157 -3.48 -0.11 -3.59
N VAL A 158 -3.03 0.99 -4.17
CA VAL A 158 -3.38 2.36 -3.78
C VAL A 158 -3.92 3.12 -4.98
N GLU A 159 -4.90 3.97 -4.73
CA GLU A 159 -5.43 4.88 -5.74
C GLU A 159 -4.64 6.18 -5.80
N LEU A 160 -4.26 6.58 -7.02
CA LEU A 160 -3.45 7.74 -7.30
C LEU A 160 -4.20 8.79 -8.10
N GLN A 161 -3.88 10.05 -7.80
CA GLN A 161 -4.50 11.23 -8.39
C GLN A 161 -4.30 11.27 -9.90
N LEU A 162 -5.37 11.36 -10.67
CA LEU A 162 -5.29 11.82 -12.07
C LEU A 162 -5.66 13.29 -12.21
N ASN A 163 -6.26 13.90 -11.19
CA ASN A 163 -6.87 15.23 -11.27
C ASN A 163 -7.78 15.31 -12.52
N ASP A 164 -7.70 16.39 -13.28
CA ASP A 164 -8.55 16.59 -14.46
C ASP A 164 -8.32 15.54 -15.57
N LEU A 165 -7.16 14.86 -15.58
CA LEU A 165 -6.87 13.80 -16.55
C LEU A 165 -7.79 12.57 -16.39
N ALA A 166 -8.42 12.43 -15.22
CA ALA A 166 -9.37 11.33 -14.97
C ALA A 166 -10.54 11.37 -15.96
N ASN A 167 -10.95 12.58 -16.37
CA ASN A 167 -12.14 12.83 -17.19
C ASN A 167 -11.78 13.38 -18.59
N ASP A 168 -10.63 14.05 -18.74
CA ASP A 168 -10.13 14.46 -20.05
C ASP A 168 -8.61 14.30 -20.15
N PRO A 169 -8.12 13.29 -20.90
CA PRO A 169 -6.70 13.04 -21.01
C PRO A 169 -5.92 14.14 -21.75
N LEU A 170 -6.58 15.05 -22.48
CA LEU A 170 -5.94 16.15 -23.19
C LEU A 170 -5.56 17.31 -22.27
N LEU A 171 -6.07 17.33 -21.04
CA LEU A 171 -5.75 18.36 -20.07
C LEU A 171 -4.30 18.26 -19.55
N PRO A 172 -3.78 19.33 -18.93
CA PRO A 172 -2.45 19.31 -18.31
C PRO A 172 -2.41 18.39 -17.09
N ILE A 173 -1.30 17.64 -16.92
CA ILE A 173 -1.07 16.71 -15.81
C ILE A 173 -0.92 17.37 -14.43
N LYS A 174 -0.71 18.69 -14.37
CA LYS A 174 -0.62 19.53 -13.16
C LYS A 174 0.19 18.91 -12.00
N ASN A 175 1.49 19.21 -11.92
CA ASN A 175 2.38 18.90 -10.78
C ASN A 175 2.37 17.44 -10.24
N LEU A 176 1.86 16.47 -10.99
CA LEU A 176 1.96 15.05 -10.64
C LEU A 176 3.30 14.47 -11.11
N PRO A 177 4.06 13.80 -10.23
CA PRO A 177 5.42 13.31 -10.48
C PRO A 177 5.45 12.00 -11.29
N TYR A 178 4.46 11.75 -12.16
CA TYR A 178 4.39 10.49 -12.90
C TYR A 178 5.47 10.39 -13.96
N ARG A 179 6.12 9.23 -13.97
CA ARG A 179 7.13 8.90 -14.97
C ARG A 179 6.47 8.79 -16.34
N ASN A 180 7.10 9.42 -17.35
CA ASN A 180 6.63 9.40 -18.74
C ASN A 180 5.16 9.85 -18.90
N PRO A 181 4.85 11.13 -18.62
CA PRO A 181 3.49 11.66 -18.67
C PRO A 181 2.85 11.57 -20.06
N ALA A 182 3.66 11.56 -21.13
CA ALA A 182 3.17 11.34 -22.49
C ALA A 182 2.56 9.93 -22.65
N HIS A 183 3.26 8.90 -22.15
CA HIS A 183 2.75 7.54 -22.21
C HIS A 183 1.52 7.34 -21.32
N LEU A 184 1.48 7.94 -20.13
CA LEU A 184 0.26 7.94 -19.30
C LEU A 184 -0.93 8.50 -20.11
N ARG A 185 -0.76 9.67 -20.74
CA ARG A 185 -1.81 10.27 -21.58
C ARG A 185 -2.26 9.36 -22.71
N GLU A 186 -1.34 8.72 -23.42
CA GLU A 186 -1.68 7.75 -24.47
C GLU A 186 -2.52 6.59 -23.94
N CYS A 187 -2.20 6.09 -22.74
CA CYS A 187 -2.97 5.02 -22.09
C CYS A 187 -4.39 5.48 -21.75
N LEU A 188 -4.55 6.70 -21.24
CA LEU A 188 -5.86 7.29 -20.92
C LEU A 188 -6.71 7.54 -22.17
N ILE A 189 -6.12 8.07 -23.26
CA ILE A 189 -6.80 8.24 -24.56
C ILE A 189 -7.29 6.90 -25.10
N LYS A 190 -6.44 5.86 -25.06
CA LYS A 190 -6.80 4.51 -25.55
C LYS A 190 -7.92 3.87 -24.73
N LEU A 191 -8.06 4.21 -23.45
CA LEU A 191 -9.19 3.77 -22.63
C LEU A 191 -10.46 4.54 -22.99
N HIS A 192 -10.38 5.86 -23.14
CA HIS A 192 -11.53 6.68 -23.57
C HIS A 192 -12.09 6.23 -24.93
N GLN A 193 -11.22 5.86 -25.87
CA GLN A 193 -11.62 5.45 -27.23
C GLN A 193 -12.23 4.04 -27.32
N SER A 194 -12.21 3.24 -26.25
CA SER A 194 -12.60 1.83 -26.29
C SER A 194 -13.63 1.50 -25.23
N ASP A 195 -14.83 1.08 -25.64
CA ASP A 195 -15.89 0.66 -24.72
C ASP A 195 -15.59 -0.71 -24.08
N GLU A 196 -14.90 -1.60 -24.81
CA GLU A 196 -14.56 -2.94 -24.33
C GLU A 196 -13.38 -2.96 -23.35
N ARG A 197 -12.44 -2.02 -23.48
CA ARG A 197 -11.21 -2.03 -22.68
C ARG A 197 -11.43 -1.35 -21.33
N LEU A 198 -11.42 -2.15 -20.28
CA LEU A 198 -11.60 -1.70 -18.89
C LEU A 198 -10.30 -1.28 -18.20
N THR A 199 -9.15 -1.80 -18.62
CA THR A 199 -7.85 -1.56 -17.97
C THR A 199 -6.72 -1.37 -18.98
N LYS A 200 -5.70 -0.62 -18.57
CA LYS A 200 -4.47 -0.41 -19.35
C LYS A 200 -3.26 -0.28 -18.43
N THR A 201 -2.27 -1.15 -18.61
CA THR A 201 -0.98 -1.03 -17.93
C THR A 201 -0.27 0.26 -18.37
N VAL A 202 0.05 1.12 -17.40
CA VAL A 202 0.81 2.37 -17.58
C VAL A 202 2.29 2.13 -17.29
N LEU A 203 2.61 1.44 -16.19
CA LEU A 203 3.97 1.04 -15.84
C LEU A 203 3.97 -0.44 -15.45
N ARG A 204 4.91 -1.21 -15.99
CA ARG A 204 5.01 -2.66 -15.68
C ARG A 204 5.57 -2.91 -14.28
N VAL A 205 6.49 -2.06 -13.82
CA VAL A 205 7.17 -2.21 -12.53
C VAL A 205 7.49 -0.82 -12.02
N ARG A 206 7.10 -0.54 -10.77
CA ARG A 206 7.53 0.66 -10.04
C ARG A 206 8.99 0.50 -9.60
N GLN A 207 9.83 1.49 -9.94
CA GLN A 207 11.27 1.48 -9.64
C GLN A 207 11.67 2.41 -8.48
N SER A 208 10.77 3.27 -8.05
CA SER A 208 11.00 4.24 -6.97
C SER A 208 9.95 4.07 -5.88
N GLU A 209 10.17 4.69 -4.74
CA GLU A 209 9.16 4.79 -3.69
C GLU A 209 7.90 5.52 -4.16
N LEU A 210 6.80 5.32 -3.43
CA LEU A 210 5.53 5.96 -3.77
C LEU A 210 5.58 7.41 -3.28
N PRO A 211 5.33 8.42 -4.13
CA PRO A 211 5.15 9.77 -3.64
C PRO A 211 3.81 9.83 -2.91
N TYR A 212 3.81 9.85 -1.57
CA TYR A 212 2.56 9.82 -0.80
C TYR A 212 1.60 10.97 -1.17
N ARG A 213 2.13 12.10 -1.64
CA ARG A 213 1.33 13.22 -2.15
C ARG A 213 0.47 12.93 -3.38
N THR A 214 0.70 11.81 -4.06
CA THR A 214 -0.11 11.39 -5.20
C THR A 214 -1.26 10.47 -4.80
N ILE A 215 -1.38 10.08 -3.53
CA ILE A 215 -2.51 9.26 -3.08
C ILE A 215 -3.77 10.10 -3.19
N GLU A 216 -4.82 9.50 -3.75
CA GLU A 216 -6.13 10.12 -3.89
C GLU A 216 -7.05 9.67 -2.75
N ASP A 217 -7.69 8.51 -2.90
CA ASP A 217 -8.64 8.01 -1.90
C ASP A 217 -7.94 7.26 -0.76
N GLY A 218 -6.99 6.39 -1.10
CA GLY A 218 -6.31 5.54 -0.12
C GLY A 218 -5.95 4.18 -0.67
N PHE A 219 -5.76 3.24 0.26
CA PHE A 219 -5.31 1.88 -0.04
C PHE A 219 -6.46 0.89 0.04
N PHE A 220 -6.40 -0.12 -0.84
CA PHE A 220 -7.40 -1.17 -0.94
C PHE A 220 -6.71 -2.53 -0.95
N ILE A 221 -7.24 -3.45 -0.15
CA ILE A 221 -6.84 -4.86 -0.17
C ILE A 221 -8.09 -5.73 -0.21
N GLY A 222 -8.14 -6.70 -1.13
CA GLY A 222 -9.34 -7.51 -1.27
C GLY A 222 -9.19 -8.77 -2.11
N GLU A 223 -10.21 -9.61 -2.01
CA GLU A 223 -10.41 -10.86 -2.72
C GLU A 223 -11.91 -11.08 -3.00
N ASN A 224 -12.24 -11.45 -4.24
CA ASN A 224 -13.60 -11.62 -4.74
C ASN A 224 -14.48 -10.36 -4.51
N GLU A 225 -15.51 -10.47 -3.67
CA GLU A 225 -16.41 -9.36 -3.32
C GLU A 225 -16.06 -8.71 -1.98
N HIS A 226 -15.02 -9.18 -1.30
CA HIS A 226 -14.60 -8.71 0.01
C HIS A 226 -13.35 -7.85 -0.11
N TYR A 227 -13.34 -6.73 0.61
CA TYR A 227 -12.19 -5.84 0.66
C TYR A 227 -12.17 -5.03 1.95
N LYS A 228 -11.00 -4.51 2.28
CA LYS A 228 -10.78 -3.45 3.27
C LYS A 228 -10.27 -2.21 2.55
N PHE A 229 -10.76 -1.05 2.98
CA PHE A 229 -10.35 0.25 2.50
C PHE A 229 -9.70 1.04 3.64
N TYR A 230 -8.55 1.62 3.37
CA TYR A 230 -7.76 2.42 4.29
C TYR A 230 -7.66 3.84 3.74
N PRO A 231 -8.57 4.75 4.15
CA PRO A 231 -8.64 6.10 3.61
C PRO A 231 -7.38 6.89 3.91
N PHE A 232 -6.86 7.57 2.90
CA PHE A 232 -5.77 8.52 3.11
C PHE A 232 -6.34 9.80 3.77
N PRO A 233 -5.66 10.38 4.76
CA PRO A 233 -6.15 11.58 5.43
C PRO A 233 -6.36 12.73 4.44
N ALA A 234 -7.39 13.54 4.69
CA ALA A 234 -7.67 14.69 3.84
C ALA A 234 -6.52 15.72 3.94
N GLN A 235 -6.36 16.55 2.90
CA GLN A 235 -5.27 17.53 2.83
C GLN A 235 -5.17 18.42 4.08
N HIS A 236 -6.31 18.89 4.61
CA HIS A 236 -6.33 19.74 5.80
C HIS A 236 -5.85 19.01 7.06
N GLU A 237 -6.08 17.69 7.17
CA GLU A 237 -5.58 16.86 8.27
C GLU A 237 -4.09 16.60 8.14
N LEU A 238 -3.60 16.37 6.90
CA LEU A 238 -2.17 16.27 6.60
C LEU A 238 -1.41 17.54 6.99
N GLU A 239 -2.02 18.71 6.74
CA GLU A 239 -1.43 20.02 7.05
C GLU A 239 -1.59 20.45 8.51
N SER A 240 -2.41 19.75 9.30
CA SER A 240 -2.65 20.06 10.72
C SER A 240 -2.26 18.89 11.62
N THR A 241 -3.14 17.91 11.82
CA THR A 241 -2.98 16.75 12.69
C THR A 241 -1.71 15.95 12.38
N TYR A 242 -1.43 15.72 11.09
CA TYR A 242 -0.31 14.89 10.65
C TYR A 242 0.86 15.70 10.09
N PHE A 243 0.97 16.98 10.46
CA PHE A 243 1.93 17.93 9.89
C PHE A 243 3.38 17.42 9.86
N SER A 244 3.86 16.81 10.96
CA SER A 244 5.24 16.29 11.01
C SER A 244 5.48 15.14 10.04
N TRP A 245 4.48 14.28 9.83
CA TRP A 245 4.58 13.19 8.87
C TRP A 245 4.48 13.74 7.45
N TRP A 246 3.52 14.64 7.21
CA TRP A 246 3.28 15.20 5.90
C TRP A 246 4.47 15.98 5.35
N ARG A 247 5.12 16.79 6.19
CA ARG A 247 6.34 17.49 5.80
C ARG A 247 7.43 16.51 5.33
N SER A 248 7.62 15.43 6.08
CA SER A 248 8.60 14.41 5.69
C SER A 248 8.18 13.70 4.40
N ALA A 249 6.90 13.37 4.24
CA ALA A 249 6.36 12.71 3.05
C ALA A 249 6.47 13.55 1.74
N LEU A 250 6.67 14.86 1.86
CA LEU A 250 6.88 15.78 0.73
C LEU A 250 8.35 15.90 0.30
N GLU A 251 9.28 15.48 1.15
CA GLU A 251 10.73 15.55 0.91
C GLU A 251 11.26 14.14 0.60
N GLN A 252 12.12 13.99 -0.41
CA GLN A 252 12.91 12.76 -0.58
C GLN A 252 14.27 12.97 0.08
N HIS A 253 14.58 12.13 1.06
CA HIS A 253 15.81 12.20 1.82
C HIS A 253 16.88 11.33 1.15
N PHE A 254 17.75 11.95 0.35
CA PHE A 254 18.91 11.28 -0.28
C PHE A 254 20.03 10.93 0.70
#